data_AF-A0A369SCX9-F1
#
_entry.id   AF-A0A369SCX9-F1
#
_cell.length_a   1.000
_cell.length_b   1.000
_cell.length_c   1.000
_cell.angle_alpha   90.00
_cell.angle_beta   90.00
_cell.angle_gamma   90.00
#
_symmetry.space_group_name_H-M   'P 1'
#
loop_
_entity.id
_entity.type
_entity.pdbx_description
1 polymer ?
#
loop_
_entity_poly.entity_id
_entity_poly.type
_entity_poly.pdbx_seq_one_letter_code
_entity_poly.pdbx_strand_id
1 'polypeptide(L)'
;MDNLYHHRRRKLQHRTISYFSASECAFAFFLASIFIVLVVVAPARLIYYSVLEAKGECSERLSYIKRNSPVTALVGPPGCGTQWVRYIIQQISGHHVGNIYGRTGASVVAVETNYLNLVGPVDKVIVVVRSPFECLRVSFDGLYSKPRQIVASRSRYLNRNLWENHVRSAGKNWEKYYKTYLAYDGPILIVHYSNLVTSLRSEMHRISQFLNLNPTKLKLDCVARSPISIRFKRTPVKLPFNPLAFVATNIQNSIRNSEKVIMDMLNQRIHQEEARKESNNNRITLLP
;
A
#
# COMPACT_ATOMS: atom_id res chain seq x y z
N MET A 1 -22.86 30.45 -102.41
CA MET A 1 -23.85 30.10 -101.38
C MET A 1 -23.29 28.88 -100.64
N ASP A 2 -22.26 28.99 -99.79
CA ASP A 2 -22.03 29.90 -98.66
C ASP A 2 -23.22 29.99 -97.70
N ASN A 3 -23.16 29.21 -96.62
CA ASN A 3 -23.43 29.62 -95.23
C ASN A 3 -23.18 28.43 -94.30
N LEU A 4 -22.05 28.41 -93.57
CA LEU A 4 -21.94 28.92 -92.18
C LEU A 4 -22.76 28.11 -91.16
N TYR A 5 -22.11 27.11 -90.55
CA TYR A 5 -22.43 26.69 -89.18
C TYR A 5 -21.15 26.62 -88.35
N HIS A 6 -20.93 27.72 -87.61
CA HIS A 6 -19.96 27.83 -86.54
C HIS A 6 -20.34 26.93 -85.38
N HIS A 7 -19.51 25.94 -85.03
CA HIS A 7 -19.57 25.31 -83.71
C HIS A 7 -18.32 25.65 -82.89
N ARG A 8 -18.52 26.50 -81.88
CA ARG A 8 -17.55 26.85 -80.82
C ARG A 8 -17.02 25.57 -80.16
N ARG A 9 -15.72 25.28 -80.29
CA ARG A 9 -15.01 24.40 -79.35
C ARG A 9 -14.67 25.22 -78.10
N ARG A 10 -15.43 25.04 -77.02
CA ARG A 10 -14.97 25.41 -75.67
C ARG A 10 -13.86 24.42 -75.29
N LYS A 11 -12.62 24.90 -75.16
CA LYS A 11 -11.54 24.13 -74.51
C LYS A 11 -11.94 23.91 -73.05
N LEU A 12 -12.28 22.67 -72.69
CA LEU A 12 -12.29 22.22 -71.30
C LEU A 12 -10.85 22.25 -70.80
N GLN A 13 -10.52 23.22 -69.95
CA GLN A 13 -9.32 23.17 -69.13
C GLN A 13 -9.44 21.95 -68.21
N HIS A 14 -8.72 20.87 -68.52
CA HIS A 14 -8.47 19.81 -67.55
C HIS A 14 -7.68 20.42 -66.39
N ARG A 15 -8.34 20.59 -65.24
CA ARG A 15 -7.64 20.74 -63.96
C ARG A 15 -6.84 19.45 -63.75
N THR A 16 -5.53 19.55 -63.85
CA THR A 16 -4.61 18.49 -63.43
C THR A 16 -4.81 18.29 -61.92
N ILE A 17 -5.35 17.14 -61.55
CA ILE A 17 -5.37 16.68 -60.16
C ILE A 17 -3.93 16.34 -59.82
N SER A 18 -3.28 17.18 -59.02
CA SER A 18 -1.95 16.91 -58.48
C SER A 18 -2.04 15.71 -57.54
N TYR A 19 -1.55 14.55 -58.00
CA TYR A 19 -1.41 13.38 -57.14
C TYR A 19 -0.22 13.62 -56.21
N PHE A 20 -0.49 13.63 -54.90
CA PHE A 20 0.54 13.71 -53.86
C PHE A 20 1.53 12.55 -54.00
N SER A 21 2.82 12.84 -53.83
CA SER A 21 3.87 11.80 -53.85
C SER A 21 3.75 10.89 -52.63
N ALA A 22 4.21 9.64 -52.76
CA ALA A 22 4.20 8.68 -51.65
C ALA A 22 4.94 9.21 -50.40
N SER A 23 6.00 10.01 -50.59
CA SER A 23 6.75 10.68 -49.52
C SER A 23 5.95 11.74 -48.78
N GLU A 24 5.15 12.54 -49.49
CA GLU A 24 4.32 13.58 -48.85
C GLU A 24 3.15 12.96 -48.08
N CYS A 25 2.54 11.89 -48.60
CA CYS A 25 1.54 11.10 -47.88
C CYS A 25 2.14 10.50 -46.60
N ALA A 26 3.33 9.89 -46.67
CA ALA A 26 4.01 9.33 -45.51
C ALA A 26 4.32 10.40 -44.45
N PHE A 27 4.77 11.58 -44.87
CA PHE A 27 5.00 12.71 -43.96
C PHE A 27 3.69 13.21 -43.32
N ALA A 28 2.60 13.32 -44.08
CA ALA A 28 1.30 13.68 -43.55
C ALA A 28 0.78 12.66 -42.52
N PHE A 29 0.94 11.36 -42.77
CA PHE A 29 0.60 10.32 -41.80
C PHE A 29 1.45 10.39 -40.54
N PHE A 30 2.74 10.70 -40.66
CA PHE A 30 3.63 10.89 -39.52
C PHE A 30 3.19 12.08 -38.67
N LEU A 31 2.90 13.23 -39.29
CA LEU A 31 2.39 14.41 -38.59
C LEU A 31 1.02 14.16 -37.96
N ALA A 32 0.11 13.48 -38.64
CA ALA A 32 -1.19 13.09 -38.09
C ALA A 32 -1.04 12.17 -36.89
N SER A 33 -0.09 11.22 -36.94
CA SER A 33 0.21 10.33 -35.82
C SER A 33 0.76 11.11 -34.62
N ILE A 34 1.68 12.05 -34.83
CA ILE A 34 2.17 12.94 -33.77
C ILE A 34 1.02 13.77 -33.19
N PHE A 35 0.17 14.34 -34.04
CA PHE A 35 -0.98 15.13 -33.60
C PHE A 35 -1.95 14.30 -32.76
N ILE A 36 -2.28 13.08 -33.17
CA ILE A 36 -3.11 12.16 -32.40
C ILE A 36 -2.46 11.86 -31.04
N VAL A 37 -1.14 11.60 -31.02
CA VAL A 37 -0.43 11.33 -29.76
C VAL A 37 -0.49 12.54 -28.82
N LEU A 38 -0.24 13.75 -29.32
CA LEU A 38 -0.15 14.96 -28.51
C LEU A 38 -1.52 15.50 -28.07
N VAL A 39 -2.54 15.39 -28.92
CA VAL A 39 -3.86 16.00 -28.68
C VAL A 39 -4.86 15.03 -28.10
N VAL A 40 -4.73 13.73 -28.39
CA VAL A 40 -5.69 12.71 -27.93
C VAL A 40 -5.06 11.81 -26.88
N VAL A 41 -3.97 11.13 -27.21
CA VAL A 41 -3.44 10.05 -26.37
C VAL A 41 -2.81 10.59 -25.09
N ALA A 42 -1.91 11.58 -25.17
CA ALA A 42 -1.23 12.13 -24.01
C ALA A 42 -2.19 12.84 -23.03
N PRO A 43 -3.14 13.68 -23.48
CA PRO A 43 -4.14 14.28 -22.59
C PRO A 43 -5.07 13.24 -21.96
N ALA A 44 -5.56 12.26 -22.73
CA ALA A 44 -6.38 11.18 -22.17
C ALA A 44 -5.63 10.39 -21.09
N ARG A 45 -4.34 10.12 -21.32
CA ARG A 45 -3.48 9.42 -20.34
C ARG A 45 -3.23 10.26 -19.08
N LEU A 46 -3.03 11.56 -19.21
CA LEU A 46 -2.92 12.49 -18.07
C LEU A 46 -4.21 12.54 -17.25
N ILE A 47 -5.36 12.66 -17.91
CA ILE A 47 -6.68 12.62 -17.25
C ILE A 47 -6.84 11.29 -16.51
N TYR A 48 -6.51 10.17 -17.15
CA TYR A 48 -6.60 8.85 -16.54
C TYR A 48 -5.74 8.72 -15.27
N TYR A 49 -4.47 9.12 -15.30
CA TYR A 49 -3.62 9.12 -14.11
C TYR A 49 -4.15 10.06 -13.02
N SER A 50 -4.66 11.23 -13.39
CA SER A 50 -5.24 12.17 -12.43
C SER A 50 -6.47 11.56 -11.73
N VAL A 51 -7.30 10.82 -12.45
CA VAL A 51 -8.47 10.09 -11.90
C VAL A 51 -8.03 8.94 -10.99
N LEU A 52 -7.00 8.17 -11.36
CA LEU A 52 -6.45 7.12 -10.50
C LEU A 52 -5.92 7.70 -9.18
N GLU A 53 -5.12 8.76 -9.26
CA GLU A 53 -4.57 9.43 -8.07
C GLU A 53 -5.68 10.00 -7.19
N ALA A 54 -6.73 10.58 -7.79
CA ALA A 54 -7.92 11.04 -7.06
C ALA A 54 -8.68 9.90 -6.36
N LYS A 55 -8.64 8.67 -6.88
CA LYS A 55 -9.16 7.47 -6.21
C LYS A 55 -8.23 6.93 -5.14
N GLY A 56 -6.97 7.39 -5.11
CA GLY A 56 -5.91 6.91 -4.23
C GLY A 56 -5.16 5.70 -4.78
N GLU A 57 -5.23 5.46 -6.09
CA GLU A 57 -4.52 4.40 -6.78
C GLU A 57 -3.27 4.99 -7.43
N CYS A 58 -2.10 4.51 -7.01
CA CYS A 58 -0.79 4.93 -7.53
C CYS A 58 -0.17 3.89 -8.46
N SER A 59 -0.91 2.82 -8.74
CA SER A 59 -0.58 1.79 -9.71
C SER A 59 -1.85 1.45 -10.47
N GLU A 60 -1.82 1.51 -11.81
CA GLU A 60 -3.00 1.30 -12.68
C GLU A 60 -3.68 -0.06 -12.42
N ARG A 61 -2.85 -1.10 -12.28
CA ARG A 61 -3.29 -2.45 -11.96
C ARG A 61 -2.21 -3.13 -11.15
N LEU A 62 -2.62 -3.83 -10.10
CA LEU A 62 -1.72 -4.69 -9.35
C LEU A 62 -1.45 -5.97 -10.15
N SER A 63 -0.20 -6.41 -10.14
CA SER A 63 0.26 -7.63 -10.80
C SER A 63 0.77 -8.65 -9.78
N TYR A 64 0.88 -9.91 -10.19
CA TYR A 64 1.52 -10.95 -9.39
C TYR A 64 3.02 -10.99 -9.69
N ILE A 65 3.83 -11.31 -8.69
CA ILE A 65 5.27 -11.55 -8.85
C ILE A 65 5.55 -12.99 -9.28
N LYS A 66 6.77 -13.26 -9.78
CA LYS A 66 7.22 -14.62 -10.10
C LYS A 66 7.43 -15.43 -8.82
N ARG A 67 7.08 -16.73 -8.85
CA ARG A 67 7.09 -17.67 -7.71
C ARG A 67 8.43 -17.84 -6.98
N ASN A 68 9.56 -17.42 -7.56
CA ASN A 68 10.90 -17.62 -6.99
C ASN A 68 11.35 -16.47 -6.07
N SER A 69 10.44 -15.60 -5.62
CA SER A 69 10.80 -14.50 -4.72
C SER A 69 10.65 -14.92 -3.26
N PRO A 70 11.46 -14.36 -2.34
CA PRO A 70 11.34 -14.66 -0.91
C PRO A 70 9.94 -14.37 -0.37
N VAL A 71 9.36 -15.33 0.36
CA VAL A 71 8.06 -15.20 1.00
C VAL A 71 8.20 -14.28 2.21
N THR A 72 7.62 -13.08 2.10
CA THR A 72 7.60 -12.12 3.20
C THR A 72 6.24 -12.13 3.91
N ALA A 73 6.21 -12.40 5.22
CA ALA A 73 4.99 -12.26 6.00
C ALA A 73 4.80 -10.79 6.44
N LEU A 74 3.62 -10.23 6.19
CA LEU A 74 3.19 -8.96 6.76
C LEU A 74 2.27 -9.25 7.95
N VAL A 75 2.70 -8.85 9.14
CA VAL A 75 2.05 -9.25 10.39
C VAL A 75 1.79 -8.06 11.29
N GLY A 76 0.68 -8.10 12.00
CA GLY A 76 0.31 -7.09 12.97
C GLY A 76 -1.09 -7.36 13.52
N PRO A 77 -1.31 -7.19 14.84
CA PRO A 77 -2.63 -7.41 15.41
C PRO A 77 -3.72 -6.52 14.77
N PRO A 78 -4.99 -6.95 14.78
CA PRO A 78 -6.11 -6.13 14.33
C PRO A 78 -6.09 -4.73 14.95
N GLY A 79 -6.30 -3.70 14.12
CA GLY A 79 -6.29 -2.29 14.55
C GLY A 79 -4.90 -1.63 14.67
N CYS A 80 -3.80 -2.39 14.54
CA CYS A 80 -2.46 -1.83 14.67
C CYS A 80 -1.93 -1.11 13.41
N GLY A 81 -2.61 -1.24 12.27
CA GLY A 81 -2.25 -0.54 11.02
C GLY A 81 -1.75 -1.43 9.88
N THR A 82 -1.85 -2.76 10.02
CA THR A 82 -1.44 -3.74 8.99
C THR A 82 -2.07 -3.46 7.62
N GLN A 83 -3.34 -3.07 7.59
CA GLN A 83 -4.03 -2.71 6.35
C GLN A 83 -3.43 -1.49 5.64
N TRP A 84 -2.92 -0.51 6.39
CA TRP A 84 -2.24 0.66 5.80
C TRP A 84 -0.91 0.25 5.19
N VAL A 85 -0.13 -0.57 5.90
CA VAL A 85 1.14 -1.10 5.40
C VAL A 85 0.92 -1.98 4.17
N ARG A 86 -0.12 -2.82 4.16
CA ARG A 86 -0.54 -3.57 2.97
C ARG A 86 -0.82 -2.64 1.80
N TYR A 87 -1.62 -1.60 2.02
CA TYR A 87 -1.92 -0.61 1.00
C TYR A 87 -0.63 0.04 0.47
N ILE A 88 0.24 0.52 1.35
CA ILE A 88 1.53 1.12 1.00
C ILE A 88 2.35 0.16 0.12
N ILE A 89 2.56 -1.08 0.57
CA ILE A 89 3.35 -2.09 -0.15
C ILE A 89 2.76 -2.33 -1.54
N GLN A 90 1.45 -2.52 -1.66
CA GLN A 90 0.81 -2.74 -2.96
C GLN A 90 1.01 -1.54 -3.90
N GLN A 91 0.83 -0.33 -3.37
CA GLN A 91 0.90 0.87 -4.20
C GLN A 91 2.31 1.27 -4.59
N ILE A 92 3.33 1.03 -3.75
CA ILE A 92 4.73 1.31 -4.11
C ILE A 92 5.31 0.22 -5.01
N SER A 93 4.94 -1.05 -4.80
CA SER A 93 5.41 -2.17 -5.62
C SER A 93 4.68 -2.25 -6.97
N GLY A 94 3.37 -1.96 -7.00
CA GLY A 94 2.51 -2.34 -8.12
C GLY A 94 2.17 -3.84 -8.13
N HIS A 95 2.42 -4.54 -7.01
CA HIS A 95 2.16 -5.96 -6.86
C HIS A 95 1.13 -6.25 -5.77
N HIS A 96 0.43 -7.37 -5.90
CA HIS A 96 -0.48 -7.82 -4.87
C HIS A 96 0.26 -8.19 -3.58
N VAL A 97 -0.32 -7.81 -2.45
CA VAL A 97 -0.06 -8.43 -1.15
C VAL A 97 -1.19 -9.41 -0.92
N GLY A 98 -0.83 -10.68 -0.75
CA GLY A 98 -1.79 -11.74 -0.52
C GLY A 98 -2.36 -11.70 0.88
N ASN A 99 -3.37 -12.54 1.10
CA ASN A 99 -3.84 -12.90 2.43
C ASN A 99 -3.68 -14.40 2.54
N ILE A 100 -3.23 -14.90 3.68
CA ILE A 100 -3.15 -16.33 3.99
C ILE A 100 -4.44 -17.12 3.73
N TYR A 101 -5.61 -16.50 3.86
CA TYR A 101 -6.89 -17.14 3.56
C TYR A 101 -7.20 -17.18 2.05
N GLY A 102 -6.42 -16.48 1.23
CA GLY A 102 -6.58 -16.44 -0.22
C GLY A 102 -5.70 -17.47 -0.92
N ARG A 103 -6.12 -17.91 -2.12
CA ARG A 103 -5.34 -18.81 -2.99
C ARG A 103 -4.13 -18.12 -3.66
N THR A 104 -3.70 -16.96 -3.17
CA THR A 104 -2.71 -16.08 -3.81
C THR A 104 -1.27 -16.37 -3.39
N GLY A 105 -0.98 -17.53 -2.78
CA GLY A 105 0.35 -17.93 -2.34
C GLY A 105 1.48 -17.75 -3.38
N ALA A 106 2.70 -17.52 -2.87
CA ALA A 106 4.02 -17.37 -3.53
C ALA A 106 4.15 -16.37 -4.71
N SER A 107 3.05 -15.89 -5.31
CA SER A 107 3.08 -14.96 -6.45
C SER A 107 2.76 -13.53 -6.02
N VAL A 108 2.99 -13.21 -4.74
CA VAL A 108 2.68 -11.92 -4.10
C VAL A 108 3.91 -11.39 -3.37
N VAL A 109 4.06 -10.07 -3.32
CA VAL A 109 5.26 -9.43 -2.73
C VAL A 109 5.35 -9.63 -1.22
N ALA A 110 4.21 -9.83 -0.56
CA ALA A 110 4.09 -10.22 0.83
C ALA A 110 2.76 -10.93 1.05
N VAL A 111 2.63 -11.66 2.15
CA VAL A 111 1.40 -12.32 2.59
C VAL A 111 0.97 -11.73 3.94
N GLU A 112 -0.16 -11.04 3.96
CA GLU A 112 -0.79 -10.58 5.21
C GLU A 112 -1.33 -11.80 5.97
N THR A 113 -0.96 -11.92 7.25
CA THR A 113 -1.48 -12.96 8.14
C THR A 113 -1.76 -12.42 9.53
N ASN A 114 -2.89 -12.86 10.06
CA ASN A 114 -3.35 -12.68 11.43
C ASN A 114 -3.40 -14.06 12.14
N TYR A 115 -2.43 -14.93 11.86
CA TYR A 115 -2.25 -16.15 12.66
C TYR A 115 -1.39 -15.84 13.88
N LEU A 116 -1.78 -16.41 15.01
CA LEU A 116 -1.06 -16.29 16.28
C LEU A 116 0.21 -17.15 16.33
N ASN A 117 0.43 -17.99 15.30
CA ASN A 117 1.60 -18.83 15.13
C ASN A 117 2.28 -18.45 13.80
N LEU A 118 3.59 -18.69 13.69
CA LEU A 118 4.30 -18.58 12.43
C LEU A 118 3.63 -19.51 11.41
N VAL A 119 3.39 -18.99 10.20
CA VAL A 119 2.71 -19.77 9.15
C VAL A 119 3.70 -20.16 8.08
N GLY A 120 3.98 -21.47 8.01
CA GLY A 120 4.79 -22.06 6.94
C GLY A 120 6.24 -21.54 6.92
N PRO A 121 7.02 -21.97 5.92
CA PRO A 121 8.34 -21.39 5.69
C PRO A 121 8.17 -19.94 5.21
N VAL A 122 8.62 -18.99 6.02
CA VAL A 122 8.67 -17.56 5.70
C VAL A 122 10.14 -17.15 5.69
N ASP A 123 10.56 -16.45 4.64
CA ASP A 123 11.94 -16.00 4.48
C ASP A 123 12.22 -14.69 5.21
N LYS A 124 11.20 -13.84 5.37
CA LYS A 124 11.29 -12.50 5.98
C LYS A 124 9.99 -12.09 6.66
N VAL A 125 10.06 -11.29 7.71
CA VAL A 125 8.86 -10.80 8.42
C VAL A 125 8.84 -9.27 8.49
N ILE A 126 7.70 -8.65 8.20
CA ILE A 126 7.42 -7.24 8.49
C ILE A 126 6.42 -7.19 9.64
N VAL A 127 6.81 -6.67 10.79
CA VAL A 127 5.96 -6.53 11.98
C VAL A 127 5.51 -5.07 12.13
N VAL A 128 4.19 -4.84 12.12
CA VAL A 128 3.61 -3.53 12.38
C VAL A 128 3.34 -3.37 13.88
N VAL A 129 3.99 -2.39 14.50
CA VAL A 129 3.95 -2.13 15.94
C VAL A 129 3.11 -0.91 16.26
N ARG A 130 2.21 -1.05 17.24
CA ARG A 130 1.41 0.04 17.80
C ARG A 130 0.96 -0.29 19.23
N SER A 131 0.76 0.76 20.04
CA SER A 131 0.24 0.65 21.41
C SER A 131 -1.02 -0.23 21.47
N PRO A 132 -1.12 -1.17 22.42
CA PRO A 132 -2.22 -2.11 22.51
C PRO A 132 -3.56 -1.41 22.65
N PHE A 133 -3.67 -0.38 23.50
CA PHE A 133 -4.96 0.28 23.72
C PHE A 133 -5.51 0.92 22.45
N GLU A 134 -4.64 1.46 21.59
CA GLU A 134 -5.05 1.97 20.29
C GLU A 134 -5.48 0.85 19.34
N CYS A 135 -4.74 -0.26 19.28
CA CYS A 135 -5.14 -1.41 18.46
C CYS A 135 -6.48 -1.99 18.92
N LEU A 136 -6.67 -2.14 20.23
CA LEU A 136 -7.89 -2.67 20.84
C LEU A 136 -9.09 -1.78 20.55
N ARG A 137 -8.92 -0.46 20.68
CA ARG A 137 -9.97 0.51 20.35
C ARG A 137 -10.34 0.46 18.87
N VAL A 138 -9.36 0.53 17.96
CA VAL A 138 -9.62 0.49 16.51
C VAL A 138 -10.26 -0.83 16.08
N SER A 139 -9.80 -1.96 16.63
CA SER A 139 -10.40 -3.27 16.33
C SER A 139 -11.82 -3.38 16.85
N PHE A 140 -12.12 -2.83 18.03
CA PHE A 140 -13.49 -2.78 18.55
C PHE A 140 -14.39 -1.89 17.69
N ASP A 141 -13.91 -0.70 17.33
CA ASP A 141 -14.61 0.20 16.42
C ASP A 141 -14.92 -0.49 15.09
N GLY A 142 -13.97 -1.24 14.52
CA GLY A 142 -14.17 -1.99 13.28
C GLY A 142 -15.24 -3.09 13.37
N LEU A 143 -15.44 -3.68 14.55
CA LEU A 143 -16.44 -4.73 14.78
C LEU A 143 -17.84 -4.19 15.07
N TYR A 144 -17.95 -3.04 15.75
CA TYR A 144 -19.20 -2.58 16.35
C TYR A 144 -19.70 -1.21 15.84
N SER A 145 -18.99 -0.58 14.89
CA SER A 145 -19.48 0.62 14.21
C SER A 145 -20.61 0.31 13.24
N LYS A 146 -21.55 1.24 13.09
CA LYS A 146 -22.56 1.17 12.03
C LYS A 146 -21.92 1.40 10.65
N PRO A 147 -22.51 0.91 9.55
CA PRO A 147 -22.10 1.31 8.21
C PRO A 147 -22.05 2.84 8.11
N ARG A 148 -20.92 3.40 7.63
CA ARG A 148 -20.60 4.84 7.56
C ARG A 148 -20.09 5.50 8.86
N GLN A 149 -20.00 4.76 9.97
CA GLN A 149 -19.31 5.23 11.18
C GLN A 149 -17.93 4.60 11.25
N ILE A 150 -16.94 5.40 11.67
CA ILE A 150 -15.56 4.95 11.91
C ILE A 150 -15.39 4.50 13.37
N VAL A 151 -16.32 4.88 14.24
CA VAL A 151 -16.24 4.71 15.70
C VAL A 151 -17.53 4.10 16.23
N ALA A 152 -17.41 3.15 17.16
CA ALA A 152 -18.55 2.56 17.82
C ALA A 152 -19.23 3.55 18.78
N SER A 153 -20.55 3.46 18.94
CA SER A 153 -21.26 4.36 19.84
C SER A 153 -20.78 4.22 21.29
N ARG A 154 -20.85 5.29 22.09
CA ARG A 154 -20.50 5.28 23.51
C ARG A 154 -21.19 4.15 24.29
N SER A 155 -22.45 3.84 23.94
CA SER A 155 -23.21 2.73 24.53
C SER A 155 -22.57 1.36 24.32
N ARG A 156 -21.84 1.14 23.21
CA ARG A 156 -21.10 -0.10 22.96
C ARG A 156 -19.89 -0.21 23.90
N TYR A 157 -19.20 0.90 24.13
CA TYR A 157 -18.07 0.98 25.08
C TYR A 157 -18.52 0.80 26.53
N LEU A 158 -19.70 1.30 26.90
CA LEU A 158 -20.28 1.11 28.24
C LEU A 158 -20.78 -0.32 28.47
N ASN A 159 -21.04 -1.08 27.41
CA ASN A 159 -21.44 -2.48 27.54
C ASN A 159 -20.22 -3.33 27.88
N ARG A 160 -20.10 -3.68 29.17
CA ARG A 160 -18.98 -4.48 29.71
C ARG A 160 -18.82 -5.83 29.01
N ASN A 161 -19.93 -6.49 28.66
CA ASN A 161 -19.89 -7.78 27.95
C ASN A 161 -19.35 -7.67 26.52
N LEU A 162 -19.29 -6.46 25.95
CA LEU A 162 -18.67 -6.20 24.66
C LEU A 162 -17.25 -5.67 24.83
N TRP A 163 -17.10 -4.48 25.42
CA TRP A 163 -15.82 -3.79 25.43
C TRP A 163 -14.77 -4.46 26.34
N GLU A 164 -15.11 -4.80 27.58
CA GLU A 164 -14.15 -5.43 28.50
C GLU A 164 -13.76 -6.83 28.02
N ASN A 165 -14.72 -7.60 27.49
CA ASN A 165 -14.44 -8.92 26.91
C ASN A 165 -13.55 -8.82 25.67
N HIS A 166 -13.78 -7.83 24.82
CA HIS A 166 -12.90 -7.54 23.68
C HIS A 166 -11.48 -7.18 24.15
N VAL A 167 -11.34 -6.25 25.10
CA VAL A 167 -10.03 -5.86 25.66
C VAL A 167 -9.29 -7.06 26.24
N ARG A 168 -9.99 -7.92 26.99
CA ARG A 168 -9.41 -9.14 27.59
C ARG A 168 -8.94 -10.12 26.52
N SER A 169 -9.77 -10.40 25.52
CA SER A 169 -9.46 -11.39 24.47
C SER A 169 -8.44 -10.87 23.47
N ALA A 170 -8.71 -9.72 22.85
CA ALA A 170 -7.83 -9.12 21.86
C ALA A 170 -6.51 -8.66 22.48
N GLY A 171 -6.47 -8.30 23.77
CA GLY A 171 -5.24 -7.97 24.49
C GLY A 171 -4.30 -9.16 24.67
N LYS A 172 -4.84 -10.32 25.08
CA LYS A 172 -4.06 -11.57 25.11
C LYS A 172 -3.54 -11.95 23.73
N ASN A 173 -4.35 -11.79 22.70
CA ASN A 173 -3.94 -12.04 21.33
C ASN A 173 -2.83 -11.06 20.90
N TRP A 174 -2.96 -9.77 21.20
CA TRP A 174 -1.94 -8.75 20.91
C TRP A 174 -0.58 -9.15 21.48
N GLU A 175 -0.52 -9.58 22.74
CA GLU A 175 0.73 -10.04 23.35
C GLU A 175 1.27 -11.29 22.65
N LYS A 176 0.42 -12.29 22.43
CA LYS A 176 0.82 -13.54 21.78
C LYS A 176 1.35 -13.30 20.37
N TYR A 177 0.74 -12.41 19.59
CA TYR A 177 1.22 -12.02 18.26
C TYR A 177 2.67 -11.57 18.29
N TYR A 178 2.98 -10.54 19.08
CA TYR A 178 4.33 -10.01 19.10
C TYR A 178 5.33 -11.02 19.64
N LYS A 179 4.99 -11.78 20.70
CA LYS A 179 5.87 -12.85 21.18
C LYS A 179 6.23 -13.85 20.09
N THR A 180 5.24 -14.32 19.33
CA THR A 180 5.46 -15.27 18.22
C THR A 180 6.38 -14.69 17.15
N TYR A 181 6.08 -13.49 16.63
CA TYR A 181 6.82 -12.96 15.48
C TYR A 181 8.16 -12.32 15.86
N LEU A 182 8.36 -11.86 17.09
CA LEU A 182 9.66 -11.41 17.57
C LEU A 182 10.61 -12.57 17.89
N ALA A 183 10.07 -13.77 18.14
CA ALA A 183 10.86 -14.99 18.29
C ALA A 183 11.33 -15.59 16.95
N TYR A 184 10.82 -15.10 15.81
CA TYR A 184 11.28 -15.51 14.48
C TYR A 184 12.77 -15.21 14.31
N ASP A 185 13.58 -16.18 13.93
CA ASP A 185 15.04 -16.08 13.89
C ASP A 185 15.58 -15.42 12.61
N GLY A 186 14.82 -15.43 11.52
CA GLY A 186 15.20 -14.81 10.24
C GLY A 186 15.09 -13.27 10.19
N PRO A 187 15.28 -12.65 9.01
CA PRO A 187 15.24 -11.20 8.84
C PRO A 187 13.87 -10.60 9.20
N ILE A 188 13.89 -9.55 10.01
CA ILE A 188 12.67 -8.84 10.45
C ILE A 188 12.78 -7.34 10.20
N LEU A 189 11.70 -6.74 9.70
CA LEU A 189 11.53 -5.29 9.65
C LEU A 189 10.44 -4.87 10.63
N ILE A 190 10.84 -4.07 11.62
CA ILE A 190 9.91 -3.45 12.58
C ILE A 190 9.45 -2.09 12.03
N VAL A 191 8.13 -1.98 11.82
CA VAL A 191 7.44 -0.78 11.32
C VAL A 191 6.56 -0.21 12.43
N HIS A 192 6.97 0.91 13.01
CA HIS A 192 6.15 1.60 14.01
C HIS A 192 5.06 2.42 13.33
N TYR A 193 3.81 2.26 13.76
CA TYR A 193 2.69 3.05 13.25
C TYR A 193 2.93 4.55 13.41
N SER A 194 3.58 4.99 14.49
CA SER A 194 3.96 6.39 14.70
C SER A 194 4.82 6.94 13.55
N ASN A 195 5.80 6.16 13.08
CA ASN A 195 6.68 6.57 11.99
C ASN A 195 5.94 6.65 10.66
N LEU A 196 4.93 5.80 10.43
CA LEU A 196 4.06 5.93 9.26
C LEU A 196 3.30 7.27 9.27
N VAL A 197 2.92 7.76 10.45
CA VAL A 197 2.22 9.05 10.61
C VAL A 197 3.17 10.22 10.43
N THR A 198 4.32 10.21 11.10
CA THR A 198 5.26 11.35 11.15
C THR A 198 6.22 11.41 9.98
N SER A 199 6.62 10.24 9.46
CA SER A 199 7.79 10.07 8.59
C SER A 199 7.52 9.09 7.45
N LEU A 200 6.30 9.13 6.89
CA LEU A 200 5.80 8.15 5.90
C LEU A 200 6.79 7.83 4.77
N ARG A 201 7.42 8.83 4.16
CA ARG A 201 8.38 8.61 3.05
C ARG A 201 9.58 7.78 3.48
N SER A 202 10.14 8.07 4.66
CA SER A 202 11.26 7.30 5.22
C SER A 202 10.86 5.84 5.45
N GLU A 203 9.69 5.60 6.03
CA GLU A 203 9.18 4.24 6.24
C GLU A 203 8.91 3.52 4.92
N MET A 204 8.37 4.20 3.88
CA MET A 204 8.21 3.60 2.55
C MET A 204 9.56 3.20 1.93
N HIS A 205 10.61 4.00 2.12
CA HIS A 205 11.96 3.65 1.68
C HIS A 205 12.48 2.42 2.43
N ARG A 206 12.36 2.37 3.76
CA ARG A 206 12.78 1.22 4.58
C ARG A 206 12.06 -0.07 4.17
N ILE A 207 10.74 0.01 3.98
CA ILE A 207 9.91 -1.13 3.51
C ILE A 207 10.35 -1.57 2.11
N SER A 208 10.61 -0.62 1.21
CA SER A 208 11.04 -0.93 -0.16
C SER A 208 12.39 -1.63 -0.20
N GLN A 209 13.36 -1.14 0.57
CA GLN A 209 14.68 -1.78 0.71
C GLN A 209 14.56 -3.21 1.25
N PHE A 210 13.77 -3.41 2.31
CA PHE A 210 13.58 -4.74 2.89
C PHE A 210 12.91 -5.73 1.93
N LEU A 211 12.02 -5.25 1.06
CA LEU A 211 11.34 -6.05 0.05
C LEU A 211 12.11 -6.15 -1.29
N ASN A 212 13.30 -5.56 -1.39
CA ASN A 212 14.08 -5.46 -2.64
C ASN A 212 13.28 -4.80 -3.78
N LEU A 213 12.56 -3.72 -3.47
CA LEU A 213 11.77 -2.93 -4.41
C LEU A 213 12.47 -1.61 -4.72
N ASN A 214 12.32 -1.14 -5.96
CA ASN A 214 12.86 0.13 -6.44
C ASN A 214 11.75 1.06 -6.95
N PRO A 215 10.83 1.55 -6.08
CA PRO A 215 9.80 2.48 -6.51
C PRO A 215 10.39 3.84 -6.90
N THR A 216 9.80 4.47 -7.92
CA THR A 216 10.20 5.83 -8.31
C THR A 216 9.74 6.86 -7.27
N LYS A 217 10.44 8.00 -7.20
CA LYS A 217 10.04 9.13 -6.33
C LYS A 217 8.60 9.57 -6.56
N LEU A 218 8.17 9.63 -7.83
CA LEU A 218 6.79 9.96 -8.21
C LEU A 218 5.78 8.99 -7.59
N LYS A 219 6.09 7.68 -7.56
CA LYS A 219 5.23 6.66 -6.98
C LYS A 219 5.12 6.81 -5.46
N LEU A 220 6.25 7.08 -4.79
CA LEU A 220 6.26 7.38 -3.35
C LEU A 220 5.46 8.66 -3.03
N ASP A 221 5.61 9.71 -3.83
CA ASP A 221 4.90 10.97 -3.66
C ASP A 221 3.39 10.84 -3.91
N CYS A 222 2.97 10.02 -4.87
CA CYS A 222 1.57 9.67 -5.07
C CYS A 222 1.01 8.96 -3.82
N VAL A 223 1.68 7.92 -3.31
CA VAL A 223 1.20 7.17 -2.14
C VAL A 223 1.11 8.06 -0.90
N ALA A 224 2.05 8.99 -0.73
CA ALA A 224 2.03 9.94 0.37
C ALA A 224 0.84 10.92 0.31
N ARG A 225 0.39 11.30 -0.89
CA ARG A 225 -0.72 12.24 -1.13
C ARG A 225 -2.07 11.57 -1.36
N SER A 226 -2.08 10.25 -1.53
CA SER A 226 -3.30 9.48 -1.81
C SER A 226 -4.37 9.68 -0.73
N PRO A 227 -5.64 9.90 -1.13
CA PRO A 227 -6.77 9.94 -0.20
C PRO A 227 -6.91 8.68 0.65
N ILE A 228 -6.57 7.49 0.12
CA ILE A 228 -6.58 6.24 0.89
C ILE A 228 -5.54 6.28 2.01
N SER A 229 -4.31 6.69 1.67
CA SER A 229 -3.22 6.80 2.65
C SER A 229 -3.56 7.82 3.74
N ILE A 230 -4.12 8.97 3.34
CA ILE A 230 -4.58 10.02 4.27
C ILE A 230 -5.66 9.48 5.23
N ARG A 231 -6.60 8.64 4.75
CA ARG A 231 -7.61 8.01 5.62
C ARG A 231 -7.01 7.13 6.71
N PHE A 232 -5.95 6.39 6.41
CA PHE A 232 -5.24 5.59 7.41
C PHE A 232 -4.34 6.43 8.34
N LYS A 233 -3.81 7.54 7.83
CA LYS A 233 -2.99 8.50 8.60
C LYS A 233 -3.82 9.27 9.62
N ARG A 234 -5.12 9.50 9.37
CA ARG A 234 -6.00 10.16 10.35
C ARG A 234 -5.85 9.43 11.68
N THR A 235 -5.30 10.15 12.66
CA THR A 235 -5.21 9.69 14.04
C THR A 235 -6.55 9.09 14.45
N PRO A 236 -6.54 8.08 15.35
CA PRO A 236 -7.70 7.72 16.16
C PRO A 236 -8.66 8.88 16.32
N VAL A 237 -9.91 8.73 15.86
CA VAL A 237 -10.93 9.75 16.14
C VAL A 237 -10.90 9.96 17.65
N LYS A 238 -10.52 11.17 18.08
CA LYS A 238 -10.46 11.49 19.50
C LYS A 238 -11.87 11.34 20.06
N LEU A 239 -12.03 10.41 20.98
CA LEU A 239 -13.32 10.18 21.62
C LEU A 239 -13.56 11.26 22.67
N PRO A 240 -14.80 11.73 22.84
CA PRO A 240 -15.14 12.67 23.90
C PRO A 240 -15.17 12.02 25.30
N PHE A 241 -14.73 10.76 25.40
CA PHE A 241 -14.63 9.98 26.63
C PHE A 241 -13.40 9.07 26.54
N ASN A 242 -12.91 8.58 27.68
CA ASN A 242 -11.85 7.58 27.73
C ASN A 242 -12.44 6.16 27.79
N PRO A 243 -12.33 5.33 26.73
CA PRO A 243 -12.81 3.95 26.77
C PRO A 243 -12.19 3.11 27.88
N LEU A 244 -10.94 3.38 28.25
CA LEU A 244 -10.22 2.60 29.27
C LEU A 244 -10.82 2.79 30.66
N ALA A 245 -11.48 3.93 30.91
CA ALA A 245 -12.18 4.16 32.17
C ALA A 245 -13.32 3.15 32.40
N PHE A 246 -13.80 2.47 31.36
CA PHE A 246 -14.86 1.46 31.46
C PHE A 246 -14.34 0.03 31.61
N VAL A 247 -13.01 -0.16 31.73
CA VAL A 247 -12.37 -1.48 31.85
C VAL A 247 -11.88 -1.66 33.29
N ALA A 248 -12.09 -2.84 33.87
CA ALA A 248 -11.57 -3.14 35.20
C ALA A 248 -10.04 -2.94 35.31
N THR A 249 -9.58 -2.35 36.42
CA THR A 249 -8.17 -1.95 36.63
C THR A 249 -7.19 -3.11 36.51
N ASN A 250 -7.54 -4.31 36.97
CA ASN A 250 -6.70 -5.50 36.81
C ASN A 250 -6.45 -5.86 35.34
N ILE A 251 -7.44 -5.67 34.47
CA ILE A 251 -7.30 -5.89 33.02
C ILE A 251 -6.43 -4.79 32.41
N GLN A 252 -6.65 -3.52 32.78
CA GLN A 252 -5.79 -2.42 32.32
C GLN A 252 -4.32 -2.66 32.68
N ASN A 253 -4.05 -3.09 33.92
CA ASN A 253 -2.70 -3.41 34.39
C ASN A 253 -2.10 -4.60 33.63
N SER A 254 -2.90 -5.64 33.36
CA SER A 254 -2.46 -6.76 32.51
C SER A 254 -2.01 -6.27 31.14
N ILE A 255 -2.79 -5.40 30.47
CA ILE A 255 -2.42 -4.87 29.14
C ILE A 255 -1.15 -4.02 29.20
N ARG A 256 -0.99 -3.16 30.22
CA ARG A 256 0.23 -2.36 30.40
C ARG A 256 1.46 -3.23 30.66
N ASN A 257 1.32 -4.30 31.44
CA ASN A 257 2.40 -5.25 31.67
C ASN A 257 2.79 -5.97 30.38
N SER A 258 1.81 -6.42 29.58
CA SER A 258 2.06 -6.97 28.25
C SER A 258 2.77 -5.96 27.35
N GLU A 259 2.34 -4.69 27.35
CA GLU A 259 2.99 -3.63 26.58
C GLU A 259 4.47 -3.48 26.94
N LYS A 260 4.77 -3.41 28.24
CA LYS A 260 6.16 -3.32 28.74
C LYS A 260 7.02 -4.48 28.23
N VAL A 261 6.54 -5.71 28.43
CA VAL A 261 7.26 -6.93 28.01
C VAL A 261 7.51 -6.92 26.50
N ILE A 262 6.51 -6.56 25.69
CA ILE A 262 6.67 -6.52 24.24
C ILE A 262 7.63 -5.41 23.81
N MET A 263 7.61 -4.24 24.45
CA MET A 263 8.56 -3.17 24.14
C MET A 263 9.99 -3.57 24.48
N ASP A 264 10.21 -4.28 25.60
CA ASP A 264 11.53 -4.81 25.95
C ASP A 264 12.03 -5.81 24.88
N MET A 265 11.17 -6.74 24.45
CA MET A 265 11.49 -7.68 23.37
C MET A 265 11.74 -6.98 22.03
N LEU A 266 10.97 -5.93 21.70
CA LEU A 266 11.16 -5.15 20.49
C LEU A 266 12.52 -4.46 20.47
N ASN A 267 12.90 -3.80 21.58
CA ASN A 267 14.20 -3.13 21.69
C ASN A 267 15.36 -4.12 21.54
N GLN A 268 15.27 -5.27 22.22
CA GLN A 268 16.25 -6.35 22.06
C GLN A 268 16.35 -6.78 20.60
N ARG A 269 15.21 -6.94 19.91
CA ARG A 269 15.22 -7.38 18.52
C ARG A 269 15.79 -6.33 17.57
N ILE A 270 15.50 -5.05 17.79
CA ILE A 270 16.08 -3.95 17.00
C ILE A 270 17.61 -3.99 17.07
N HIS A 271 18.18 -4.10 18.27
CA HIS A 271 19.63 -4.18 18.46
C HIS A 271 20.26 -5.42 17.80
N GLN A 272 19.58 -6.57 17.85
CA GLN A 272 20.03 -7.78 17.14
C GLN A 272 20.10 -7.57 15.62
N GLU A 273 19.10 -6.91 15.02
CA GLU A 273 19.08 -6.63 13.59
C GLU A 273 20.12 -5.57 13.18
N GLU A 274 20.41 -4.59 14.03
CA GLU A 274 21.49 -3.61 13.81
C GLU A 274 22.86 -4.31 13.82
N ALA A 275 23.14 -5.13 14.83
CA ALA A 275 24.38 -5.90 14.92
C ALA A 275 24.56 -6.87 13.73
N ARG A 276 23.48 -7.51 13.27
CA ARG A 276 23.49 -8.37 12.06
C ARG A 276 23.88 -7.58 10.80
N LYS A 277 23.38 -6.35 10.64
CA LYS A 277 23.73 -5.49 9.50
C LYS A 277 25.20 -5.07 9.54
N GLU A 278 25.71 -4.67 10.70
CA GLU A 278 27.12 -4.31 10.87
C GLU A 278 28.04 -5.50 10.56
N SER A 279 27.72 -6.68 11.09
CA SER A 279 28.48 -7.91 10.79
C SER A 279 28.48 -8.25 9.30
N ASN A 280 27.34 -8.10 8.61
CA ASN A 280 27.27 -8.36 7.17
C ASN A 280 28.06 -7.34 6.36
N ASN A 281 28.00 -6.05 6.72
CA ASN A 281 28.80 -5.02 6.07
C ASN A 281 30.30 -5.28 6.21
N ASN A 282 30.75 -5.62 7.42
CA ASN A 282 32.17 -5.96 7.68
C ASN A 282 32.60 -7.20 6.88
N ARG A 283 31.70 -8.16 6.66
CA ARG A 283 32.01 -9.34 5.84
C ARG A 283 32.14 -9.00 4.35
N ILE A 284 31.34 -8.05 3.85
CA ILE A 284 31.40 -7.60 2.46
C ILE A 284 32.67 -6.78 2.21
N THR A 285 33.11 -5.95 3.16
CA THR A 285 34.34 -5.16 3.03
C THR A 285 35.63 -5.98 3.15
N LEU A 286 35.55 -7.21 3.68
CA LEU A 286 36.67 -8.14 3.84
C LEU A 286 36.76 -9.21 2.74
N LEU A 287 35.83 -9.21 1.76
CA LEU A 287 35.95 -10.06 0.58
C LEU A 287 36.83 -9.33 -0.47
N PRO A 288 37.95 -9.93 -0.91
CA PRO A 288 38.89 -9.32 -1.86
C PRO A 288 38.33 -9.17 -3.28
#